data_AF-A0A6N1XIK2-F1
#
_entry.id   AF-A0A6N1XIK2-F1
#
_cell.length_a   1.000
_cell.length_b   1.000
_cell.length_c   1.000
_cell.angle_alpha   90.00
_cell.angle_beta   90.00
_cell.angle_gamma   90.00
#
_symmetry.space_group_name_H-M   'P 1'
#
loop_
_entity.id
_entity.type
_entity.pdbx_description
1 polymer ?
#
loop_
_entity_poly.entity_id
_entity_poly.type
_entity_poly.pdbx_seq_one_letter_code
_entity_poly.pdbx_strand_id
1 'polypeptide(L)' 'MQQRKQADSRHPAPVVTNRPEFTAAVRYRNGGRELFRVRNAVDMKDARAVVLAELDDVQSIMIALRD' A
#
# COMPACT_ATOMS: atom_id res chain seq x y z
N MET A 1 -29.71 -18.60 -8.65
CA MET A 1 -29.10 -17.37 -8.14
C MET A 1 -27.59 -17.59 -8.01
N GLN A 2 -26.79 -17.14 -8.98
CA GLN A 2 -25.33 -17.34 -8.99
C GLN A 2 -24.66 -16.32 -8.08
N GLN A 3 -24.15 -16.79 -6.95
CA GLN A 3 -23.31 -15.98 -6.05
C GLN A 3 -21.93 -15.84 -6.71
N ARG A 4 -21.58 -14.61 -7.09
CA ARG A 4 -20.27 -14.28 -7.66
C ARG A 4 -19.19 -14.59 -6.62
N LYS A 5 -18.30 -15.53 -6.96
CA LYS A 5 -17.03 -15.80 -6.29
C LYS A 5 -16.22 -14.50 -6.24
N GLN A 6 -16.15 -13.85 -5.08
CA GLN A 6 -15.09 -12.86 -4.83
C GLN A 6 -13.79 -13.64 -4.64
N ALA A 7 -12.89 -13.46 -5.60
CA ALA A 7 -11.54 -13.98 -5.54
C ALA A 7 -10.81 -13.33 -4.37
N ASP A 8 -10.76 -14.03 -3.24
CA ASP A 8 -9.83 -13.78 -2.15
C ASP A 8 -8.43 -14.15 -2.64
N SER A 9 -7.81 -13.20 -3.35
CA SER A 9 -6.43 -13.31 -3.78
C SER A 9 -5.52 -13.07 -2.58
N ARG A 10 -5.15 -14.17 -1.92
CA ARG A 10 -3.82 -14.50 -1.36
C ARG A 10 -3.01 -13.34 -0.75
N HIS A 11 -2.60 -13.51 0.51
CA HIS A 11 -1.18 -13.77 0.83
C HIS A 11 -1.06 -14.36 2.25
N PRO A 12 -0.24 -15.41 2.45
CA PRO A 12 0.10 -15.87 3.80
C PRO A 12 0.78 -14.73 4.55
N ALA A 13 0.30 -14.45 5.77
CA ALA A 13 0.91 -13.46 6.65
C ALA A 13 2.36 -13.87 6.92
N PRO A 14 3.37 -13.10 6.47
CA PRO A 14 4.73 -13.34 6.89
C PRO A 14 4.81 -13.01 8.37
N VAL A 15 5.37 -13.95 9.13
CA VAL A 15 5.83 -13.80 10.51
C VAL A 15 6.27 -12.36 10.79
N VAL A 16 5.49 -11.70 11.65
CA VAL A 16 5.68 -10.32 12.09
C VAL A 16 6.97 -10.27 12.89
N THR A 17 8.06 -9.96 12.19
CA THR A 17 9.17 -9.27 12.84
C THR A 17 8.65 -7.89 13.17
N ASN A 18 8.93 -7.39 14.38
CA ASN A 18 8.39 -6.18 15.02
C ASN A 18 8.77 -4.86 14.30
N ARG A 19 8.89 -4.89 12.98
CA ARG A 19 9.30 -3.80 12.11
C ARG A 19 8.03 -3.09 11.64
N PRO A 20 7.94 -1.77 11.77
CA PRO A 20 6.75 -1.03 11.34
C PRO A 20 6.49 -1.27 9.85
N GLU A 21 5.32 -1.81 9.52
CA GLU A 21 4.89 -1.97 8.14
C GLU A 21 4.00 -0.77 7.77
N PHE A 22 4.36 -0.04 6.72
CA PHE A 22 3.55 1.06 6.22
C PHE A 22 2.76 0.61 5.00
N THR A 23 1.52 1.08 4.86
CA THR A 23 0.71 0.88 3.66
C THR A 23 0.45 2.24 3.02
N ALA A 24 0.71 2.36 1.73
CA ALA A 24 0.44 3.56 0.95
C ALA A 24 -0.76 3.33 0.03
N ALA A 25 -1.82 4.09 0.23
CA ALA A 25 -2.93 4.19 -0.72
C ALA A 25 -2.63 5.31 -1.70
N VAL A 26 -2.53 4.96 -2.97
CA VAL A 26 -2.19 5.86 -4.06
C VAL A 26 -3.40 6.02 -4.96
N ARG A 27 -3.68 7.27 -5.33
CA ARG A 27 -4.65 7.62 -6.37
C ARG A 27 -3.90 8.30 -7.51
N TYR A 28 -3.96 7.73 -8.69
CA TYR A 28 -3.38 8.28 -9.91
C TYR A 28 -4.33 9.30 -10.56
N ARG A 29 -3.80 10.19 -11.40
CA ARG A 29 -4.64 11.18 -12.12
C ARG A 29 -5.54 10.53 -13.17
N ASN A 30 -5.14 9.37 -13.70
CA ASN A 30 -5.97 8.55 -14.59
C ASN A 30 -7.21 7.92 -13.90
N GLY A 31 -7.38 8.12 -12.59
CA GLY A 31 -8.49 7.60 -11.80
C GLY A 31 -8.24 6.24 -11.15
N GLY A 32 -7.11 5.59 -11.49
CA GLY A 32 -6.64 4.35 -10.88
C GLY A 32 -6.31 4.53 -9.40
N ARG A 33 -6.48 3.46 -8.63
CA ARG A 33 -6.13 3.40 -7.21
C ARG A 33 -5.36 2.13 -6.93
N GLU A 34 -4.31 2.24 -6.14
CA GLU A 34 -3.44 1.11 -5.82
C GLU A 34 -2.95 1.19 -4.38
N LEU A 35 -2.69 0.01 -3.79
CA LEU A 35 -2.20 -0.13 -2.42
C LEU A 35 -0.80 -0.74 -2.46
N PHE A 36 0.17 0.00 -1.93
CA PHE A 36 1.56 -0.44 -1.84
C PHE A 36 1.93 -0.77 -0.40
N ARG A 37 2.66 -1.86 -0.21
CA ARG A 37 3.27 -2.22 1.07
C ARG A 37 4.68 -1.64 1.11
N VAL A 38 4.92 -0.73 2.04
CA VAL A 38 6.21 -0.04 2.22
C VAL A 38 6.89 -0.63 3.45
N ARG A 39 7.87 -1.51 3.19
CA ARG A 39 8.67 -2.21 4.21
C ARG A 39 10.05 -1.61 4.43
N ASN A 40 10.47 -0.72 3.54
CA ASN A 40 11.75 -0.03 3.58
C ASN A 40 11.56 1.42 4.04
N ALA A 41 10.83 1.60 5.14
CA ALA A 41 10.64 2.92 5.72
C ALA A 41 10.73 2.86 7.25
N VAL A 42 11.28 3.92 7.84
CA VAL A 42 11.42 4.04 9.29
C VAL A 42 10.30 4.85 9.93
N ASP A 43 9.66 5.74 9.15
CA ASP A 43 8.56 6.60 9.59
C ASP A 43 7.60 6.94 8.42
N MET A 44 6.49 7.61 8.72
CA MET A 44 5.47 7.95 7.70
C MET A 44 5.98 8.91 6.62
N LYS A 45 6.89 9.83 6.95
CA LYS A 45 7.46 10.79 6.00
C LYS A 45 8.42 10.09 5.07
N ASP A 46 9.25 9.21 5.61
CA ASP A 46 10.14 8.34 4.84
C ASP A 46 9.35 7.38 3.94
N ALA A 47 8.29 6.74 4.46
CA ALA A 47 7.41 5.90 3.67
C ALA A 47 6.76 6.65 2.50
N ARG A 48 6.38 7.91 2.72
CA ARG A 48 5.87 8.76 1.64
C ARG A 48 6.94 9.10 0.61
N ALA A 49 8.18 9.38 1.04
CA ALA A 49 9.28 9.71 0.16
C ALA A 49 9.63 8.53 -0.77
N VAL A 50 9.67 7.31 -0.22
CA VAL A 50 9.88 6.08 -0.99
C VAL A 50 8.80 5.93 -2.06
N VAL A 51 7.53 6.08 -1.72
CA VAL A 51 6.43 5.94 -2.68
C VAL A 51 6.45 7.02 -3.76
N LEU A 52 6.82 8.25 -3.40
CA LEU A 52 6.96 9.35 -4.36
C LEU A 52 8.16 9.20 -5.29
N ALA A 53 9.23 8.54 -4.84
CA ALA A 53 10.40 8.29 -5.68
C ALA A 53 10.10 7.24 -6.77
N GLU A 54 9.22 6.27 -6.46
CA GLU A 54 8.91 5.16 -7.36
C GLU A 54 7.72 5.43 -8.29
N LEU A 55 6.83 6.36 -7.94
CA LEU A 55 5.58 6.60 -8.67
C LEU A 55 5.51 7.98 -9.32
N ASP A 56 5.14 7.99 -10.60
CA ASP A 56 4.83 9.19 -11.37
C ASP A 56 3.31 9.38 -11.55
N ASP A 57 2.88 10.58 -11.95
CA ASP A 57 1.48 10.94 -12.22
C ASP A 57 0.48 10.68 -11.07
N VAL A 58 0.96 10.81 -9.83
CA VAL A 58 0.13 10.62 -8.64
C VAL A 58 -0.72 11.86 -8.34
N GLN A 59 -2.02 11.66 -8.11
CA GLN A 59 -2.94 12.70 -7.67
C GLN A 59 -2.91 12.88 -6.15
N SER A 60 -2.89 11.78 -5.39
CA SER A 60 -2.89 11.81 -3.92
C SER A 60 -2.29 10.53 -3.35
N ILE A 61 -1.61 10.66 -2.20
CA ILE A 61 -1.03 9.55 -1.44
C ILE A 61 -1.48 9.67 0.02
N MET A 62 -1.94 8.56 0.58
CA MET A 62 -2.22 8.42 2.02
C MET A 62 -1.37 7.29 2.57
N ILE A 63 -0.61 7.57 3.64
CA ILE A 63 0.20 6.57 4.33
C ILE A 63 -0.51 6.18 5.63
N ALA A 64 -0.62 4.89 5.88
CA ALA A 64 -1.11 4.34 7.14
C ALA A 64 -0.05 3.40 7.73
N LEU A 65 0.16 3.50 9.05
CA LEU A 65 0.90 2.49 9.78
C LEU A 65 -0.01 1.26 9.94
N ARG A 66 0.55 0.08 9.68
CA ARG A 66 -0.11 -1.20 9.94
C ARG A 66 0.53 -1.78 11.20
N ASP A 67 -0.23 -1.73 12.29
CA ASP A 67 0.05 -2.40 13.57
C ASP A 67 -0.32 -3.88 13.49
#